data_AF-A0A7V1NC35-F1
#
_entry.id   AF-A0A7V1NC35-F1
#
_cell.length_a   1.000
_cell.length_b   1.000
_cell.length_c   1.000
_cell.angle_alpha   90.00
_cell.angle_beta   90.00
_cell.angle_gamma   90.00
#
_symmetry.space_group_name_H-M   'P 1'
#
loop_
_entity.id
_entity.type
_entity.pdbx_description
1 polymer ?
#
loop_
_entity_poly.entity_id
_entity_poly.type
_entity_poly.pdbx_seq_one_letter_code
_entity_poly.pdbx_strand_id
1 'polypeptide(L)'
;MKVLDVGSLRKWLTSINPRTIYFYSVLIGLLSGVGALVFNELLHLATDVTMHDWARIVIPQPHGEASHLSIPEAPPRRWVLFVLPVVGGLISGLLVRTFAPEAEGTGTDGYIDAFHNKAGS
;
A
#
# COMPACT_ATOMS: atom_id res chain seq x y z
N MET A 1 -20.58 33.61 -20.10
CA MET A 1 -19.93 32.66 -19.17
C MET A 1 -20.14 31.27 -19.75
N LYS A 2 -19.13 30.67 -20.40
CA LYS A 2 -19.27 29.38 -21.11
C LYS A 2 -19.35 28.25 -20.09
N VAL A 3 -20.51 27.63 -19.99
CA VAL A 3 -20.74 26.40 -19.24
C VAL A 3 -19.75 25.35 -19.78
N LEU A 4 -18.89 24.83 -18.90
CA LEU A 4 -17.94 23.77 -19.24
C LEU A 4 -18.77 22.54 -19.65
N ASP A 5 -18.73 22.25 -20.95
CA ASP A 5 -19.44 21.13 -21.55
C ASP A 5 -18.78 19.81 -21.11
N VAL A 6 -19.34 19.23 -20.04
CA VAL A 6 -18.95 17.95 -19.45
C VAL A 6 -18.99 16.82 -20.50
N GLY A 7 -19.84 16.95 -21.53
CA GLY A 7 -19.94 15.98 -22.62
C GLY A 7 -18.71 15.96 -23.54
N SER A 8 -18.12 17.13 -23.80
CA SER A 8 -16.89 17.26 -24.60
C SER A 8 -15.66 16.71 -23.87
N LEU A 9 -15.56 16.99 -22.57
CA LEU A 9 -14.47 16.49 -21.72
C LEU A 9 -14.47 14.95 -21.63
N ARG A 10 -15.66 14.36 -21.49
CA ARG A 10 -15.84 12.90 -21.50
C ARG A 10 -15.44 12.28 -22.84
N LYS A 11 -15.83 12.89 -23.96
CA LYS A 11 -15.45 12.42 -25.32
C LYS A 11 -13.94 12.48 -25.56
N TRP A 12 -13.26 13.49 -25.03
CA TRP A 12 -11.79 13.63 -25.11
C TRP A 12 -11.07 12.59 -24.24
N LEU A 13 -11.56 12.33 -23.02
CA LEU A 13 -11.07 11.27 -22.14
C LEU A 13 -11.32 9.85 -22.69
N THR A 14 -12.45 9.62 -23.38
CA THR A 14 -12.78 8.32 -23.99
C THR A 14 -12.20 8.14 -25.40
N SER A 15 -11.48 9.13 -25.94
CA SER A 15 -10.79 9.00 -27.23
C SER A 15 -9.53 8.16 -26.99
N ILE A 16 -9.67 6.84 -27.10
CA ILE A 16 -8.58 5.87 -26.93
C ILE A 16 -7.66 5.98 -28.15
N ASN A 17 -6.72 6.92 -28.09
CA ASN A 17 -5.62 7.01 -29.04
C ASN A 17 -4.46 6.14 -28.52
N PRO A 18 -3.81 5.31 -29.35
CA PRO A 18 -2.72 4.46 -28.88
C PRO A 18 -1.56 5.26 -28.27
N ARG A 19 -1.36 6.51 -28.70
CA ARG A 19 -0.36 7.42 -28.13
C ARG A 19 -0.66 7.84 -26.68
N THR A 20 -1.92 8.08 -26.34
CA THR A 20 -2.30 8.49 -24.98
C THR A 20 -2.23 7.32 -24.00
N ILE A 21 -2.45 6.08 -24.46
CA ILE A 21 -2.31 4.88 -23.63
C ILE A 21 -0.88 4.73 -23.13
N TYR A 22 0.14 4.89 -23.99
CA TYR A 22 1.54 4.81 -23.56
C TYR A 22 1.87 5.83 -22.47
N PHE A 23 1.35 7.05 -22.60
CA PHE A 23 1.55 8.09 -21.60
C PHE A 23 0.89 7.72 -20.26
N TYR A 24 -0.35 7.22 -20.28
CA TYR A 24 -1.01 6.74 -19.07
C TYR A 24 -0.30 5.56 -18.43
N SER A 25 0.24 4.61 -19.20
CA SER A 25 0.99 3.47 -18.66
C SER A 25 2.24 3.91 -17.90
N VAL A 26 3.00 4.86 -18.46
CA VAL A 26 4.18 5.42 -17.78
C VAL A 26 3.78 6.14 -16.49
N LEU A 27 2.71 6.94 -16.54
CA LEU A 27 2.21 7.67 -15.39
C LEU A 27 1.74 6.76 -14.25
N ILE A 28 0.96 5.72 -14.56
CA ILE A 28 0.48 4.74 -13.59
C ILE A 28 1.65 3.96 -12.98
N GLY A 29 2.65 3.59 -13.80
CA GLY A 29 3.87 2.94 -13.32
C GLY A 29 4.64 3.82 -12.32
N LEU A 30 4.78 5.11 -12.60
CA LEU A 30 5.42 6.05 -11.70
C LEU A 30 4.66 6.20 -10.38
N LEU A 31 3.33 6.38 -10.46
CA LEU A 31 2.48 6.51 -9.27
C LEU A 31 2.51 5.26 -8.39
N SER A 32 2.42 4.07 -9.00
CA SER A 32 2.53 2.80 -8.30
C SER A 32 3.90 2.62 -7.65
N GLY A 33 4.98 2.96 -8.37
CA GLY A 33 6.34 2.88 -7.84
C GLY A 33 6.57 3.81 -6.64
N VAL A 34 6.09 5.05 -6.71
CA VAL A 34 6.14 5.99 -5.57
C VAL A 34 5.30 5.48 -4.40
N GLY A 35 4.11 4.94 -4.68
CA GLY A 35 3.27 4.31 -3.65
C GLY A 35 3.97 3.16 -2.95
N ALA A 36 4.63 2.28 -3.71
CA ALA A 36 5.40 1.17 -3.17
C ALA A 36 6.58 1.63 -2.32
N LEU A 37 7.30 2.69 -2.74
CA LEU A 37 8.41 3.26 -1.97
C LEU A 37 7.94 3.81 -0.62
N VAL A 38 6.87 4.60 -0.61
CA VAL A 38 6.29 5.16 0.61
C VAL A 38 5.79 4.04 1.53
N PHE A 39 5.12 3.03 0.97
CA PHE A 39 4.65 1.89 1.73
C PHE A 39 5.82 1.11 2.36
N ASN A 40 6.91 0.92 1.62
CA ASN A 40 8.11 0.28 2.15
C ASN A 40 8.69 1.05 3.35
N GLU A 41 8.87 2.37 3.22
CA GLU A 41 9.35 3.20 4.33
C GLU A 41 8.44 3.16 5.57
N LEU A 42 7.12 3.16 5.36
CA LEU A 42 6.16 3.00 6.45
C LEU A 42 6.30 1.64 7.15
N LEU A 43 6.55 0.56 6.41
CA LEU A 43 6.81 -0.75 6.99
C LEU A 43 8.12 -0.77 7.79
N HIS A 44 9.18 -0.13 7.30
CA HIS A 44 10.44 0.00 8.04
C HIS A 44 10.21 0.75 9.36
N LEU A 45 9.59 1.93 9.33
CA LEU A 45 9.28 2.71 10.53
C LEU A 45 8.38 1.95 11.50
N ALA A 46 7.34 1.27 11.01
CA ALA A 46 6.46 0.46 11.84
C ALA A 46 7.20 -0.70 12.51
N THR A 47 8.10 -1.34 11.76
CA THR A 47 8.95 -2.43 12.25
C THR A 47 9.89 -1.92 13.33
N ASP A 48 10.55 -0.78 13.11
CA ASP A 48 11.45 -0.18 14.10
C ASP A 48 10.69 0.17 15.38
N VAL A 49 9.59 0.92 15.30
CA VAL A 49 8.80 1.29 16.50
C VAL A 49 8.30 0.06 17.26
N THR A 50 7.77 -0.94 16.56
CA THR A 50 7.17 -2.09 17.24
C THR A 50 8.20 -3.11 17.72
N MET A 51 9.25 -3.37 16.94
CA MET A 51 10.23 -4.42 17.25
C MET A 51 11.40 -3.88 18.06
N HIS A 52 11.91 -2.70 17.73
CA HIS A 52 12.98 -2.05 18.48
C HIS A 52 12.46 -1.47 19.80
N ASP A 53 11.45 -0.61 19.78
CA ASP A 53 11.03 0.08 21.01
C ASP A 53 10.14 -0.78 21.90
N TRP A 54 9.14 -1.48 21.33
CA TRP A 54 8.17 -2.23 22.13
C TRP A 54 8.65 -3.64 22.47
N ALA A 55 9.07 -4.41 21.46
CA ALA A 55 9.54 -5.79 21.67
C ALA A 55 10.96 -5.85 22.22
N ARG A 56 11.79 -4.81 21.97
CA ARG A 56 13.21 -4.76 22.33
C ARG A 56 14.00 -5.90 21.71
N ILE A 57 13.65 -6.24 20.47
CA ILE A 57 14.30 -7.28 19.68
C ILE A 57 14.99 -6.59 18.52
N VAL A 58 16.30 -6.84 18.39
CA VAL A 58 17.05 -6.39 17.22
C VAL A 58 16.71 -7.31 16.06
N ILE A 59 16.08 -6.75 15.02
CA ILE A 59 15.90 -7.44 13.75
C ILE A 59 17.17 -7.24 12.93
N PRO A 60 17.82 -8.32 12.45
CA PRO A 60 18.98 -8.17 11.57
C PRO A 60 18.54 -7.48 10.28
N GLN A 61 19.13 -6.32 10.01
CA GLN A 61 18.89 -5.60 8.75
C GLN A 61 19.60 -6.32 7.59
N PRO A 62 19.10 -6.17 6.34
CA PRO A 62 19.75 -6.65 5.14
C PRO A 62 21.24 -6.30 5.10
N HIS A 63 22.08 -7.26 4.67
CA HIS A 63 23.53 -7.09 4.62
C HIS A 63 23.89 -5.90 3.69
N GLY A 64 24.37 -4.80 4.26
CA GLY A 64 24.78 -3.59 3.53
C GLY A 64 24.19 -2.28 4.06
N GLU A 65 23.14 -2.34 4.89
CA GLU A 65 22.57 -1.17 5.56
C GLU A 65 23.31 -0.90 6.88
N ALA A 66 23.62 0.37 7.15
CA ALA A 66 24.29 0.75 8.39
C ALA A 66 23.33 0.51 9.57
N SER A 67 23.63 -0.52 10.37
CA SER A 67 22.94 -0.81 11.62
C SER A 67 23.12 0.34 12.62
N HIS A 68 22.26 1.35 12.53
CA HIS A 68 22.24 2.49 13.45
C HIS A 68 21.49 2.18 14.76
N LEU A 69 20.88 1.00 14.88
CA LEU A 69 20.08 0.62 16.04
C LEU A 69 20.97 0.04 17.15
N SER A 70 21.00 0.75 18.29
CA SER A 70 21.68 0.36 19.52
C SER A 70 21.08 -0.92 20.10
N ILE A 71 21.91 -1.80 20.66
CA ILE A 71 21.39 -3.01 21.33
C ILE A 71 20.55 -2.57 22.55
N PRO A 72 19.27 -2.99 22.65
CA PRO A 72 18.43 -2.63 23.79
C PRO A 72 19.04 -3.16 25.10
N GLU A 73 19.20 -2.29 26.10
CA GLU A 73 19.82 -2.65 27.40
C GLU A 73 18.93 -3.57 28.27
N ALA A 74 17.66 -3.76 27.90
CA ALA A 74 16.66 -4.47 28.69
C ALA A 74 16.21 -5.79 28.04
N PRO A 75 15.75 -6.79 28.82
CA PRO A 75 15.38 -8.09 28.28
C PRO A 75 14.23 -8.01 27.27
N PRO A 76 14.25 -8.87 26.22
CA PRO A 76 13.27 -8.85 25.14
C PRO A 76 11.88 -9.22 25.62
N ARG A 77 10.87 -8.48 25.16
CA ARG A 77 9.46 -8.67 25.50
C ARG A 77 8.78 -9.57 24.47
N ARG A 78 8.99 -10.89 24.60
CA ARG A 78 8.52 -11.90 23.63
C ARG A 78 6.99 -11.97 23.45
N TRP A 79 6.21 -11.56 24.44
CA TRP A 79 4.75 -11.54 24.35
C TRP A 79 4.22 -10.54 23.31
N VAL A 80 5.01 -9.50 22.99
CA VAL A 80 4.66 -8.50 21.97
C VAL A 80 4.52 -9.15 20.59
N LEU A 81 5.28 -10.21 20.29
CA LEU A 81 5.19 -10.96 19.03
C LEU A 81 3.83 -11.63 18.81
N PHE A 82 3.08 -11.91 19.87
CA PHE A 82 1.74 -12.48 19.77
C PHE A 82 0.67 -11.38 19.75
N VAL A 83 0.82 -10.35 20.57
CA VAL A 83 -0.17 -9.26 20.67
C VAL A 83 -0.16 -8.40 19.41
N LEU A 84 1.01 -8.10 18.87
CA LEU A 84 1.16 -7.20 17.74
C LEU A 84 0.43 -7.66 16.45
N PRO A 85 0.59 -8.91 15.96
CA PRO A 85 -0.16 -9.35 14.78
C PRO A 85 -1.67 -9.42 15.04
N VAL A 86 -2.11 -9.69 16.27
CA VAL A 86 -3.53 -9.67 16.64
C VAL A 86 -4.10 -8.25 16.53
N VAL A 87 -3.41 -7.26 17.13
CA VAL A 87 -3.83 -5.86 17.07
C VAL A 87 -3.74 -5.31 15.65
N GLY A 88 -2.64 -5.59 14.95
CA GLY A 88 -2.43 -5.17 13.56
C GLY A 88 -3.48 -5.77 12.62
N GLY A 89 -3.78 -7.06 12.75
CA GLY A 89 -4.83 -7.72 11.99
C GLY A 89 -6.22 -7.17 12.29
N LEU A 90 -6.51 -6.86 13.56
CA LEU A 90 -7.79 -6.27 13.96
C LEU A 90 -7.98 -4.86 13.39
N ILE A 91 -6.94 -4.01 13.47
CA ILE A 91 -6.98 -2.66 12.91
C ILE A 91 -7.13 -2.73 11.38
N SER A 92 -6.34 -3.57 10.71
CA SER A 92 -6.41 -3.77 9.27
C SER A 92 -7.81 -4.23 8.85
N GLY A 93 -8.36 -5.26 9.51
CA GLY A 93 -9.70 -5.76 9.23
C GLY A 93 -10.79 -4.72 9.49
N LEU A 94 -10.66 -3.91 10.54
CA LEU A 94 -11.59 -2.82 10.81
C LEU A 94 -11.54 -1.78 9.69
N LEU A 95 -10.34 -1.33 9.30
CA LEU A 95 -10.15 -0.34 8.24
C LEU A 95 -10.77 -0.79 6.92
N VAL A 96 -10.46 -2.02 6.48
CA VAL A 96 -11.00 -2.61 5.24
C VAL A 96 -12.53 -2.65 5.31
N ARG A 97 -13.09 -3.21 6.38
CA ARG A 97 -14.54 -3.33 6.53
C ARG A 97 -15.25 -1.97 6.54
N THR A 98 -14.64 -0.92 7.09
CA THR A 98 -15.27 0.40 7.19
C THR A 98 -15.10 1.27 5.96
N PHE A 99 -13.94 1.23 5.29
CA PHE A 99 -13.59 2.20 4.25
C PHE A 99 -13.58 1.62 2.84
N ALA A 100 -13.21 0.35 2.67
CA ALA A 100 -13.02 -0.26 1.37
C ALA A 100 -13.31 -1.78 1.45
N PRO A 101 -14.60 -2.18 1.58
CA PRO A 101 -14.97 -3.59 1.63
C PRO A 101 -14.59 -4.35 0.34
N GLU A 102 -14.44 -3.65 -0.78
CA GLU A 102 -13.92 -4.19 -2.04
C GLU A 102 -12.42 -4.57 -1.99
N ALA A 103 -11.69 -4.09 -0.97
CA ALA A 103 -10.30 -4.46 -0.73
C ALA A 103 -10.17 -5.71 0.16
N GLU A 104 -11.27 -6.40 0.48
CA GLU A 104 -11.21 -7.68 1.18
C GLU A 104 -10.50 -8.76 0.32
N GLY A 105 -9.62 -9.54 0.97
CA GLY A 105 -8.91 -10.65 0.33
C GLY A 105 -7.58 -10.25 -0.34
N THR A 106 -7.17 -11.05 -1.33
CA THR A 106 -5.86 -10.89 -2.01
C THR A 106 -5.82 -9.70 -2.99
N GLY A 107 -6.98 -9.14 -3.34
CA GLY A 107 -7.13 -8.10 -4.38
C GLY A 107 -7.12 -8.64 -5.82
N THR A 108 -6.72 -9.90 -6.04
CA THR A 108 -6.76 -10.57 -7.34
C THR A 108 -8.17 -10.80 -7.87
N ASP A 109 -9.12 -11.05 -6.98
CA ASP A 109 -10.51 -11.31 -7.37
C ASP A 109 -11.15 -10.04 -7.93
N GLY A 110 -10.85 -8.88 -7.34
CA GLY A 110 -11.26 -7.58 -7.88
C GLY A 110 -10.64 -7.29 -9.25
N TYR A 111 -9.38 -7.67 -9.45
CA TYR A 111 -8.74 -7.58 -10.78
C TYR A 111 -9.42 -8.51 -11.80
N ILE A 112 -9.65 -9.78 -11.46
CA ILE A 112 -10.30 -10.75 -12.35
C ILE A 112 -11.72 -10.29 -12.70
N ASP A 113 -12.50 -9.83 -11.71
CA ASP A 113 -13.87 -9.32 -11.90
C ASP A 113 -13.91 -8.09 -12.81
N ALA A 114 -12.97 -7.16 -12.65
CA ALA A 114 -12.87 -5.99 -13.51
C ALA A 114 -12.67 -6.38 -14.99
N PHE A 115 -11.84 -7.39 -15.27
CA PHE A 115 -11.57 -7.86 -16.63
C PHE A 115 -12.68 -8.75 -17.22
N HIS A 116 -13.31 -9.61 -16.42
CA HIS A 116 -14.28 -10.58 -16.92
C HIS A 116 -15.73 -10.09 -16.90
N ASN A 117 -16.12 -9.30 -15.89
CA ASN A 117 -17.52 -8.92 -15.68
C ASN A 117 -17.77 -7.42 -15.90
N LYS A 118 -16.75 -6.56 -15.73
CA LYS A 118 -16.90 -5.09 -15.86
C LYS A 118 -16.23 -4.48 -17.11
N ALA A 119 -15.80 -5.32 -18.06
CA ALA A 119 -15.18 -4.89 -19.32
C ALA A 119 -13.97 -3.93 -19.16
N GLY A 120 -13.26 -4.02 -18.04
CA GLY A 120 -12.10 -3.18 -17.72
C GLY A 120 -12.45 -1.84 -17.04
N SER A 121 -13.57 -1.75 -16.32
CA SER A 121 -13.97 -0.57 -15.53
C SER A 121 -14.28 -0.85 -14.06
#